data_AF-A0A520RV64-F1
#
_entry.id   AF-A0A520RV64-F1
#
_cell.length_a   1.000
_cell.length_b   1.000
_cell.length_c   1.000
_cell.angle_alpha   90.00
_cell.angle_beta   90.00
_cell.angle_gamma   90.00
#
_symmetry.space_group_name_H-M   'P 1'
#
loop_
_entity.id
_entity.type
_entity.pdbx_description
1 polymer ?
#
loop_
_entity_poly.entity_id
_entity_poly.type
_entity_poly.pdbx_seq_one_letter_code
_entity_poly.pdbx_strand_id
1 'polypeptide(L)'
;MPKLSVTREASASIPTEHGTFQLTYFSNSADQKEHLAFTMGDLASQDAVLVRVHSECFTGDVMGSRRCDCGEQLDQALAMVAQAGVGAVLYLRQEGRGIGLLEKMK
;
A
#
# COMPACT_ATOMS: atom_id res chain seq x y z
N MET A 1 27.58 7.18 1.18
CA MET A 1 26.13 7.24 0.90
C MET A 1 25.41 7.53 2.20
N PRO A 2 24.44 8.46 2.23
CA PRO A 2 23.64 8.67 3.43
C PRO A 2 22.95 7.36 3.84
N LYS A 3 22.77 7.15 5.15
CA LYS A 3 22.10 5.96 5.68
C LYS A 3 20.61 6.01 5.33
N LEU A 4 20.11 4.98 4.65
CA LEU A 4 18.68 4.84 4.37
C LEU A 4 17.91 4.55 5.66
N SER A 5 16.78 5.21 5.83
CA SER A 5 15.88 5.06 6.97
C SER A 5 14.42 5.22 6.55
N VAL A 6 13.54 4.53 7.27
CA VAL A 6 12.09 4.66 7.15
C VAL A 6 11.55 4.94 8.55
N THR A 7 10.71 5.97 8.69
CA THR A 7 10.15 6.41 9.98
C THR A 7 8.64 6.24 9.94
N ARG A 8 8.08 5.61 10.98
CA ARG A 8 6.64 5.54 11.19
C ARG A 8 6.15 6.85 11.80
N GLU A 9 5.34 7.61 11.07
CA GLU A 9 4.88 8.93 11.52
C GLU A 9 3.54 8.87 12.24
N ALA A 10 2.57 8.18 11.65
CA ALA A 10 1.19 8.15 12.14
C ALA A 10 0.49 6.84 11.82
N SER A 11 -0.59 6.54 12.52
CA SER A 11 -1.45 5.39 12.22
C SER A 11 -2.91 5.70 12.57
N ALA A 12 -3.83 5.25 11.72
CA ALA A 12 -5.27 5.40 11.91
C ALA A 12 -6.03 4.12 11.52
N SER A 13 -7.13 3.84 12.21
CA SER A 13 -8.00 2.70 11.90
C SER A 13 -8.88 3.06 10.72
N ILE A 14 -8.85 2.25 9.67
CA ILE A 14 -9.56 2.47 8.41
C ILE A 14 -10.54 1.31 8.21
N PRO A 15 -11.85 1.53 8.43
CA PRO A 15 -12.87 0.57 8.05
C PRO A 15 -12.99 0.51 6.52
N THR A 16 -13.04 -0.69 5.97
CA THR A 16 -13.23 -0.98 4.54
C THR A 16 -14.32 -2.04 4.36
N GLU A 17 -14.72 -2.31 3.13
CA GLU A 17 -15.66 -3.42 2.83
C GLU A 17 -15.11 -4.80 3.22
N HIS A 18 -13.78 -4.94 3.24
CA HIS A 18 -13.09 -6.19 3.62
C HIS A 18 -12.84 -6.30 5.12
N GLY A 19 -13.19 -5.28 5.91
CA GLY A 19 -12.93 -5.22 7.35
C GLY A 19 -12.08 -4.02 7.75
N THR A 20 -11.63 -4.00 9.00
CA THR A 20 -10.91 -2.86 9.57
C THR A 20 -9.41 -3.08 9.53
N PHE A 21 -8.70 -2.20 8.83
CA PHE A 21 -7.25 -2.19 8.74
C PHE A 21 -6.66 -1.09 9.61
N GLN A 22 -5.43 -1.29 10.07
CA GLN A 22 -4.60 -0.20 10.55
C GLN A 22 -3.84 0.36 9.34
N LEU A 23 -4.08 1.62 8.99
CA LEU A 23 -3.29 2.34 7.99
C LEU A 23 -2.18 3.10 8.68
N THR A 24 -0.93 2.78 8.34
CA THR A 24 0.26 3.43 8.87
C THR A 24 0.96 4.24 7.79
N TYR A 25 1.31 5.48 8.13
CA TYR A 25 2.06 6.39 7.26
C TYR A 25 3.55 6.35 7.59
N PHE A 26 4.38 6.24 6.55
CA PHE A 26 5.83 6.19 6.64
C PHE A 26 6.48 7.29 5.81
N SER A 27 7.43 8.01 6.42
CA SER A 27 8.39 8.86 5.73
C SER A 27 9.70 8.09 5.52
N ASN A 28 10.58 8.58 4.64
CA ASN A 28 11.86 7.92 4.37
C ASN A 28 12.96 8.94 4.01
N SER A 29 14.21 8.49 4.00
CA SER A 29 15.38 9.32 3.63
C SER A 29 15.89 9.13 2.21
N ALA A 30 15.26 8.24 1.42
CA ALA A 30 15.61 7.98 0.02
C ALA A 30 14.98 9.01 -0.93
N ASP A 31 13.76 9.45 -0.64
CA ASP A 31 13.01 10.44 -1.41
C ASP A 31 12.06 11.26 -0.52
N GLN A 32 11.25 12.13 -1.12
CA GLN A 32 10.24 12.93 -0.44
C GLN A 32 8.84 12.30 -0.51
N LYS A 33 8.75 11.02 -0.89
CA LYS A 33 7.49 10.32 -1.06
C LYS A 33 7.13 9.61 0.23
N GLU A 34 5.85 9.60 0.50
CA GLU A 34 5.36 8.96 1.72
C GLU A 34 4.74 7.64 1.33
N HIS A 35 4.89 6.63 2.17
CA HIS A 35 4.42 5.29 1.86
C HIS A 35 3.45 4.85 2.93
N LEU A 36 2.58 3.93 2.56
CA LEU A 36 1.51 3.48 3.42
C LEU A 36 1.60 1.97 3.62
N ALA A 37 1.18 1.49 4.78
CA ALA A 37 0.92 0.08 5.00
C ALA A 37 -0.49 -0.08 5.58
N PHE A 38 -1.30 -0.91 4.94
CA PHE A 38 -2.53 -1.43 5.51
C PHE A 38 -2.20 -2.74 6.19
N THR A 39 -2.37 -2.84 7.49
CA THR A 39 -2.12 -4.07 8.25
C THR A 39 -3.38 -4.56 8.94
N MET A 40 -3.56 -5.87 9.00
CA MET A 40 -4.63 -6.52 9.77
C MET A 40 -4.01 -7.54 10.73
N GLY A 41 -4.60 -7.65 11.92
CA GLY A 41 -4.15 -8.59 12.95
C GLY A 41 -2.79 -8.24 13.57
N ASP A 42 -2.28 -9.16 14.39
CA ASP A 42 -0.95 -9.06 14.98
C ASP A 42 0.09 -9.74 14.07
N LEU A 43 0.88 -8.94 13.35
CA LEU A 43 1.90 -9.46 12.43
C LEU A 43 3.00 -10.27 13.14
N ALA A 44 3.22 -10.05 14.44
CA ALA A 44 4.21 -10.81 15.20
C ALA A 44 3.70 -12.19 15.63
N SER A 45 2.40 -12.46 15.47
CA SER A 45 1.79 -13.74 15.81
C SER A 45 2.03 -14.86 14.79
N GLN A 46 2.63 -14.53 13.63
CA GLN A 46 2.91 -15.50 12.57
C GLN A 46 4.38 -15.45 12.13
N ASP A 47 4.95 -16.63 11.86
CA ASP A 47 6.31 -16.75 11.30
C ASP A 47 6.38 -16.30 9.83
N ALA A 48 5.28 -16.43 9.10
CA ALA A 48 5.19 -16.09 7.68
C ALA A 48 3.89 -15.30 7.41
N VAL A 49 4.02 -13.98 7.40
CA VAL A 49 2.91 -13.05 7.18
C VAL A 49 2.60 -12.93 5.68
N LEU A 50 1.32 -12.98 5.31
CA LEU A 50 0.88 -12.65 3.95
C LEU A 50 1.11 -11.16 3.66
N VAL A 51 1.95 -10.87 2.66
CA VAL A 51 2.28 -9.49 2.28
C VAL A 51 2.06 -9.28 0.78
N ARG A 52 1.38 -8.19 0.43
CA ARG A 52 1.34 -7.64 -0.93
C ARG A 52 2.14 -6.34 -0.99
N VAL A 53 2.99 -6.20 -2.00
CA VAL A 53 3.57 -4.91 -2.38
C VAL A 53 2.81 -4.36 -3.58
N HIS A 54 2.23 -3.18 -3.42
CA HIS A 54 1.44 -2.49 -4.43
C HIS A 54 2.08 -1.15 -4.78
N SER A 55 2.40 -0.94 -6.04
CA SER A 55 2.81 0.37 -6.54
C SER A 55 1.57 1.18 -6.90
N GLU A 56 1.49 2.39 -6.36
CA GLU A 56 0.41 3.35 -6.63
C GLU A 56 0.10 3.48 -8.12
N CYS A 57 -1.18 3.41 -8.43
CA CYS A 57 -1.72 3.69 -9.74
C CYS A 57 -3.01 4.51 -9.59
N PHE A 58 -2.90 5.82 -9.47
CA PHE A 58 -4.01 6.75 -9.28
C PHE A 58 -5.18 6.48 -10.25
N THR A 59 -4.88 6.29 -11.53
CA THR A 59 -5.91 6.01 -12.54
C THR A 59 -6.65 4.70 -12.31
N GLY A 60 -5.96 3.63 -11.87
CA GLY A 60 -6.57 2.33 -11.63
C GLY A 60 -7.23 2.27 -10.25
N ASP A 61 -6.46 2.62 -9.22
CA ASP A 61 -6.80 2.46 -7.81
C ASP A 61 -7.88 3.45 -7.35
N VAL A 62 -7.83 4.70 -7.83
CA VAL A 62 -8.74 5.77 -7.39
C VAL A 62 -9.84 6.04 -8.41
N MET A 63 -9.49 6.11 -9.70
CA MET A 63 -10.44 6.49 -10.76
C MET A 63 -11.15 5.30 -11.42
N GLY A 64 -10.82 4.05 -11.06
CA GLY A 64 -11.44 2.85 -11.62
C GLY A 64 -11.16 2.65 -13.12
N SER A 65 -10.00 3.10 -13.61
CA SER A 65 -9.62 2.93 -15.02
C SER A 65 -9.51 1.46 -15.39
N ARG A 66 -10.16 1.08 -16.51
CA ARG A 66 -10.08 -0.26 -17.11
C ARG A 66 -8.91 -0.44 -18.09
N ARG A 67 -8.00 0.53 -18.17
CA ARG A 67 -6.78 0.42 -19.01
C ARG A 67 -5.69 -0.42 -18.33
N CYS A 68 -5.82 -0.66 -17.04
CA CYS A 68 -5.01 -1.55 -16.24
C CYS A 68 -5.91 -2.22 -15.21
N ASP A 69 -5.40 -3.25 -14.56
CA ASP A 69 -6.05 -4.03 -13.52
C ASP A 69 -5.60 -3.64 -12.10
N CYS A 70 -4.83 -2.54 -11.93
CA CYS A 70 -4.26 -2.16 -10.63
C CYS A 70 -5.30 -2.02 -9.51
N GLY A 71 -6.45 -1.41 -9.79
CA GLY A 71 -7.53 -1.28 -8.80
C GLY A 71 -8.09 -2.63 -8.37
N GLU A 72 -8.33 -3.54 -9.32
CA GLU A 72 -8.79 -4.90 -9.03
C GLU A 72 -7.74 -5.69 -8.24
N GLN A 73 -6.46 -5.53 -8.57
CA GLN A 73 -5.36 -6.17 -7.82
C GLN A 73 -5.25 -5.64 -6.39
N LEU A 74 -5.44 -4.33 -6.17
CA LEU A 74 -5.42 -3.74 -4.84
C LEU A 74 -6.59 -4.25 -3.99
N ASP A 75 -7.80 -4.25 -4.57
CA ASP A 75 -9.00 -4.76 -3.91
C ASP A 75 -8.86 -6.23 -3.52
N GLN A 76 -8.41 -7.07 -4.46
CA GLN A 76 -8.15 -8.49 -4.19
C GLN A 76 -7.11 -8.69 -3.09
N ALA A 77 -6.05 -7.87 -3.06
CA ALA A 77 -5.03 -7.97 -2.03
C ALA A 77 -5.59 -7.65 -0.62
N LEU A 78 -6.43 -6.62 -0.51
CA LEU A 78 -7.11 -6.28 0.74
C LEU A 78 -8.05 -7.42 1.16
N ALA A 79 -8.84 -7.96 0.23
CA ALA A 79 -9.73 -9.10 0.50
C ALA A 79 -8.96 -10.35 0.97
N MET A 80 -7.83 -10.68 0.33
CA MET A 80 -7.00 -11.83 0.71
C MET A 80 -6.36 -11.65 2.10
N VAL A 81 -5.85 -10.45 2.41
CA VAL A 81 -5.32 -10.16 3.75
C VAL A 81 -6.43 -10.24 4.79
N ALA A 82 -7.62 -9.73 4.50
CA ALA A 82 -8.76 -9.83 5.40
C ALA A 82 -9.17 -11.28 5.65
N GLN A 83 -9.22 -12.10 4.61
CA GLN A 83 -9.52 -13.53 4.73
C GLN A 83 -8.47 -14.29 5.56
N ALA A 84 -7.19 -13.92 5.44
CA ALA A 84 -6.13 -14.49 6.26
C ALA A 84 -6.17 -14.05 7.73
N GLY A 85 -6.82 -12.92 8.03
CA GLY A 85 -6.97 -12.33 9.38
C GLY A 85 -5.69 -11.67 9.92
N VAL A 86 -4.52 -12.04 9.41
CA VAL A 86 -3.23 -11.41 9.69
C VAL A 86 -2.47 -11.19 8.39
N GLY A 87 -2.07 -9.95 8.11
CA GLY A 87 -1.34 -9.64 6.88
C GLY A 87 -1.14 -8.15 6.63
N ALA A 88 -0.45 -7.83 5.54
CA ALA A 88 -0.15 -6.45 5.17
C ALA A 88 -0.23 -6.19 3.65
N VAL A 89 -0.71 -5.00 3.28
CA VAL A 89 -0.55 -4.43 1.94
C VAL A 89 0.30 -3.18 2.05
N LEU A 90 1.50 -3.22 1.46
CA LEU A 90 2.38 -2.05 1.33
C LEU A 90 1.95 -1.28 0.08
N TYR A 91 1.56 -0.03 0.25
CA TYR A 91 1.18 0.87 -0.83
C TYR A 91 2.29 1.91 -1.03
N LEU A 92 3.14 1.65 -2.03
CA LEU A 92 4.28 2.47 -2.38
C LEU A 92 3.84 3.56 -3.35
N ARG A 93 4.04 4.83 -2.99
CA ARG A 93 3.65 6.00 -3.80
C ARG A 93 4.57 6.24 -5.01
N GLN A 94 4.73 5.20 -5.82
CA GLN A 94 5.62 5.13 -6.97
C GLN A 94 4.83 5.13 -8.28
N GLU A 95 3.93 6.11 -8.42
CA GLU A 95 3.10 6.29 -9.60
C GLU A 95 3.90 6.18 -10.92
N GLY A 96 3.31 5.49 -11.90
CA GLY A 96 3.91 5.28 -13.22
C GLY A 96 5.24 4.53 -13.17
N ARG A 97 5.47 3.64 -12.19
CA ARG A 97 6.78 2.99 -11.95
C ARG A 97 7.89 4.00 -11.62
N GLY A 98 7.51 5.09 -10.95
CA GLY A 98 8.43 6.13 -10.51
C GLY A 98 8.50 7.37 -11.40
N ILE A 99 7.96 7.34 -12.63
CA ILE A 99 7.96 8.51 -13.55
C ILE A 99 6.91 9.57 -13.16
N GLY A 100 5.96 9.21 -12.29
CA GLY A 100 4.89 10.10 -11.85
C GLY A 100 3.68 10.15 -12.80
N LEU A 101 2.58 10.72 -12.30
CA LEU A 101 1.30 10.73 -13.02
C LEU A 101 1.35 11.56 -14.31
N LEU A 102 2.04 12.70 -14.28
CA LEU A 102 2.13 13.61 -15.42
C LEU A 102 2.75 12.91 -16.64
N GLU A 103 3.90 12.27 -16.45
CA GLU A 103 4.58 11.58 -17.55
C GLU A 103 3.81 10.34 -18.01
N LYS A 104 3.09 9.65 -17.11
CA LYS A 104 2.21 8.52 -17.47
C LYS A 104 1.02 8.94 -18.37
N MET A 105 0.56 10.18 -18.26
CA MET A 105 -0.58 10.70 -19.01
C MET A 105 -0.23 11.25 -20.39
N LYS A 106 1.05 11.49 -20.65
CA LYS A 106 1.55 11.86 -21.98
C LYS A 106 1.58 10.63 -22.89
#